data_AF-A0A543AAI5-F1
#
_entry.id   AF-A0A543AAI5-F1
#
_cell.length_a   1.000
_cell.length_b   1.000
_cell.length_c   1.000
_cell.angle_alpha   90.00
_cell.angle_beta   90.00
_cell.angle_gamma   90.00
#
_symmetry.space_group_name_H-M   'P 1'
#
loop_
_entity.id
_entity.type
_entity.pdbx_description
1 polymer ?
#
loop_
_entity_poly.entity_id
_entity_poly.type
_entity_poly.pdbx_seq_one_letter_code
_entity_poly.pdbx_strand_id
1 'polypeptide(L)'
;MASEREKSPRRGMCAAIVSMEGLAVALASPVMISIGGVSAGLAVPLGLGFFVACILVAGMLRRPWAYWLGWALQVVAIAMGFLISIMFVIGVIFAILWGMGDLLGRKIDRERAAAFAELDRIIAREEAAEQGASDDADASDDAVSDDSASRP
;
A
#
# COMPACT_ATOMS: atom_id res chain seq x y z
N MET A 1 5.88 -17.58 9.52
CA MET A 1 5.10 -17.26 8.29
C MET A 1 3.94 -16.28 8.50
N ALA A 2 3.67 -15.76 9.71
CA ALA A 2 2.64 -14.73 9.91
C ALA A 2 2.97 -13.36 9.29
N SER A 3 4.26 -13.06 9.06
CA SER A 3 4.72 -11.74 8.57
C SER A 3 4.40 -11.44 7.10
N GLU A 4 4.18 -12.45 6.25
CA GLU A 4 3.82 -12.23 4.84
C GLU A 4 2.35 -11.81 4.65
N ARG A 5 1.45 -12.19 5.56
CA ARG A 5 0.02 -11.87 5.47
C ARG A 5 -0.29 -10.38 5.67
N GLU A 6 0.61 -9.63 6.33
CA GLU A 6 0.39 -8.25 6.77
C GLU A 6 0.94 -7.18 5.80
N LYS A 7 1.87 -7.55 4.90
CA LYS A 7 2.40 -6.60 3.91
C LYS A 7 1.39 -6.42 2.78
N SER A 8 0.64 -5.30 2.80
CA SER A 8 -0.27 -4.93 1.70
C SER A 8 0.47 -5.00 0.36
N PRO A 9 0.10 -5.93 -0.55
CA PRO A 9 0.80 -6.15 -1.82
C PRO A 9 0.89 -4.88 -2.67
N ARG A 10 -0.11 -4.01 -2.57
CA ARG A 10 -0.15 -2.67 -3.18
C ARG A 10 1.07 -1.82 -2.84
N ARG A 11 1.45 -1.79 -1.56
CA ARG A 11 2.54 -0.95 -1.06
C ARG A 11 3.87 -1.41 -1.62
N GLY A 12 4.07 -2.73 -1.70
CA GLY A 12 5.27 -3.32 -2.30
C GLY A 12 5.38 -2.98 -3.78
N MET A 13 4.30 -3.16 -4.54
CA MET A 13 4.28 -2.89 -5.98
C MET A 13 4.54 -1.42 -6.29
N CYS A 14 3.81 -0.49 -5.67
CA CYS A 14 3.98 0.94 -5.94
C CYS A 14 5.35 1.47 -5.45
N ALA A 15 5.86 0.99 -4.31
CA ALA A 15 7.19 1.34 -3.85
C ALA A 15 8.29 0.84 -4.79
N ALA A 16 8.15 -0.38 -5.32
CA ALA A 16 9.10 -0.93 -6.29
C ALA A 16 9.11 -0.11 -7.60
N ILE A 17 7.94 0.24 -8.12
CA ILE A 17 7.79 1.06 -9.35
C ILE A 17 8.51 2.40 -9.18
N VAL A 18 8.18 3.17 -8.14
CA VAL A 18 8.79 4.50 -7.93
C VAL A 18 10.29 4.41 -7.63
N SER A 19 10.74 3.38 -6.92
CA SER A 19 12.18 3.19 -6.66
C SER A 19 12.96 2.90 -7.94
N MET A 20 12.42 2.05 -8.82
CA MET A 20 13.03 1.71 -10.10
C MET A 20 12.98 2.88 -11.09
N GLU A 21 11.92 3.69 -11.04
CA GLU A 21 11.80 4.94 -11.81
C GLU A 21 12.88 5.93 -11.44
N GLY A 22 13.02 6.22 -10.15
CA GLY A 22 14.05 7.14 -9.67
C GLY A 22 15.45 6.64 -10.05
N LEU A 23 15.69 5.33 -9.99
CA LEU A 23 16.96 4.74 -10.40
C LEU A 23 17.20 4.94 -11.91
N ALA A 24 16.19 4.73 -12.74
CA ALA A 24 16.27 4.96 -14.18
C ALA A 24 16.60 6.44 -14.50
N VAL A 25 15.99 7.38 -13.79
CA VAL A 25 16.24 8.82 -13.96
C VAL A 25 17.63 9.21 -13.45
N ALA A 26 18.11 8.65 -12.33
CA ALA A 26 19.48 8.86 -11.86
C ALA A 26 20.52 8.35 -12.86
N LEU A 27 20.29 7.19 -13.47
CA LEU A 27 21.15 6.63 -14.52
C LEU A 27 21.05 7.41 -15.84
N ALA A 28 19.98 8.18 -16.05
CA ALA A 28 19.85 9.07 -17.20
C ALA A 28 20.66 10.37 -17.05
N SER A 29 21.05 10.78 -15.84
CA SER A 29 21.86 12.00 -15.63
C SER A 29 23.20 12.00 -16.37
N PRO A 30 24.04 10.94 -16.32
CA PRO A 30 25.25 10.86 -17.14
C PRO A 30 24.96 10.95 -18.64
N VAL A 31 23.87 10.34 -19.10
CA VAL A 31 23.44 10.38 -20.52
C VAL A 31 23.07 11.81 -20.92
N MET A 32 22.40 12.55 -20.03
CA MET A 32 22.02 13.95 -20.22
C MET A 32 23.25 14.86 -20.38
N ILE A 33 24.33 14.57 -19.66
CA ILE A 33 25.60 15.31 -19.73
C ILE A 33 26.37 14.93 -21.01
N SER A 34 26.53 13.64 -21.29
CA SER A 34 27.35 13.17 -22.41
C SER A 34 26.70 13.32 -23.78
N ILE A 35 25.37 13.20 -23.86
CA ILE A 35 24.61 13.23 -25.14
C ILE A 35 23.77 14.50 -25.26
N GLY A 36 23.15 14.95 -24.17
CA GLY A 36 22.24 16.09 -24.18
C GLY A 36 22.91 17.47 -24.11
N GLY A 37 24.22 17.54 -23.83
CA GLY A 37 24.93 18.81 -23.66
C GLY A 37 24.46 19.63 -22.46
N VAL A 38 23.69 19.03 -21.55
CA VAL A 38 23.16 19.70 -20.35
C VAL A 38 24.29 19.84 -19.33
N SER A 39 24.43 21.03 -18.75
CA SER A 39 25.46 21.27 -17.73
C SER A 39 25.32 20.29 -16.56
N ALA A 40 26.44 19.76 -16.06
CA ALA A 40 26.45 18.86 -14.91
C ALA A 40 25.78 19.48 -13.68
N GLY A 41 25.89 20.81 -13.54
CA GLY A 41 25.24 21.57 -12.46
C GLY A 41 23.70 21.53 -12.49
N LEU A 42 23.08 21.23 -13.64
CA LEU A 42 21.63 21.05 -13.74
C LEU A 42 21.24 19.57 -13.78
N ALA A 43 21.99 18.74 -14.51
CA ALA A 43 21.67 17.32 -14.72
C ALA A 43 21.83 16.47 -13.45
N VAL A 44 22.82 16.76 -12.60
CA VAL A 44 23.08 15.99 -11.37
C VAL A 44 22.01 16.23 -10.30
N PRO A 45 21.66 17.48 -9.93
CA PRO A 45 20.60 17.73 -8.96
C PRO A 45 19.24 17.23 -9.44
N LEU A 46 18.96 17.34 -10.74
CA LEU A 46 17.71 16.87 -11.32
C LEU A 46 17.57 15.35 -11.20
N GLY A 47 18.56 14.55 -11.59
CA GLY A 47 18.43 13.09 -11.48
C GLY A 47 18.58 12.56 -10.07
N LEU A 48 19.56 13.04 -9.32
CA LEU A 48 19.79 12.58 -7.94
C LEU A 48 18.70 13.09 -6.99
N GLY A 49 18.28 14.35 -7.14
CA GLY A 49 17.18 14.93 -6.36
C GLY A 49 15.85 14.24 -6.67
N PHE A 50 15.59 13.92 -7.94
CA PHE A 50 14.42 13.13 -8.31
C PHE A 50 14.46 11.72 -7.73
N PHE A 51 15.60 11.03 -7.78
CA PHE A 51 15.76 9.72 -7.15
C PHE A 51 15.48 9.74 -5.65
N VAL A 52 16.02 10.73 -4.93
CA VAL A 52 15.74 10.89 -3.50
C VAL A 52 14.25 11.17 -3.25
N ALA A 53 13.62 12.01 -4.06
CA ALA A 53 12.18 12.27 -3.96
C ALA A 53 11.35 11.00 -4.17
N CYS A 54 11.72 10.16 -5.15
CA CYS A 54 11.11 8.85 -5.37
C CYS A 54 11.23 7.95 -4.12
N ILE A 55 12.42 7.83 -3.53
CA ILE A 55 12.64 7.00 -2.33
C ILE A 55 11.82 7.53 -1.14
N LEU A 56 11.76 8.85 -0.95
CA LEU A 56 10.94 9.46 0.10
C LEU A 56 9.46 9.16 -0.09
N VAL A 57 8.94 9.32 -1.32
CA VAL A 57 7.55 8.96 -1.64
C VAL A 57 7.30 7.47 -1.40
N ALA A 58 8.19 6.59 -1.86
CA ALA A 58 8.10 5.16 -1.61
C ALA A 58 8.04 4.82 -0.11
N GLY A 59 8.80 5.51 0.74
CA GLY A 59 8.72 5.40 2.20
C GLY A 59 7.43 5.96 2.81
N MET A 60 6.85 6.99 2.19
CA MET A 60 5.65 7.70 2.63
C MET A 60 4.33 7.07 2.15
N LEU A 61 4.36 6.05 1.29
CA LEU A 61 3.19 5.29 0.82
C LEU A 61 2.36 4.63 1.94
N ARG A 62 2.76 4.77 3.21
CA ARG A 62 1.93 4.45 4.38
C ARG A 62 0.72 5.36 4.51
N ARG A 63 0.71 6.54 3.88
CA ARG A 63 -0.35 7.56 4.01
C ARG A 63 -1.14 7.72 2.71
N PRO A 64 -2.48 7.91 2.75
CA PRO A 64 -3.32 8.04 1.56
C PRO A 64 -3.00 9.28 0.71
N TRP A 65 -2.40 10.33 1.29
CA TRP A 65 -1.99 11.51 0.54
C TRP A 65 -0.71 11.31 -0.29
N ALA A 66 0.12 10.32 0.06
CA ALA A 66 1.37 10.05 -0.66
C ALA A 66 1.13 9.59 -2.11
N TYR A 67 -0.06 9.06 -2.42
CA TYR A 67 -0.45 8.70 -3.78
C TYR A 67 -0.61 9.92 -4.69
N TRP A 68 -1.04 11.07 -4.16
CA TRP A 68 -1.06 12.32 -4.91
C TRP A 68 0.36 12.81 -5.22
N LEU A 69 1.29 12.62 -4.28
CA LEU A 69 2.70 12.93 -4.48
C LEU A 69 3.33 12.06 -5.57
N GLY A 70 2.95 10.78 -5.67
CA GLY A 70 3.40 9.92 -6.77
C GLY A 70 2.85 10.35 -8.13
N TRP A 71 1.59 10.80 -8.22
CA TRP A 71 1.08 11.42 -9.45
C TRP A 71 1.83 12.70 -9.82
N ALA A 72 2.19 13.53 -8.84
CA ALA A 72 3.02 14.70 -9.07
C ALA A 72 4.42 14.30 -9.60
N LEU A 73 5.05 13.27 -9.04
CA LEU A 73 6.32 12.73 -9.55
C LEU A 73 6.21 12.26 -11.01
N GLN A 74 5.11 11.62 -11.39
CA GLN A 74 4.91 11.20 -12.78
C GLN A 74 4.84 12.37 -13.75
N VAL A 75 4.15 13.45 -13.37
CA VAL A 75 4.12 14.67 -14.19
C VAL A 75 5.53 15.26 -14.31
N VAL A 76 6.32 15.27 -13.23
CA VAL A 76 7.71 15.72 -13.26
C VAL A 76 8.58 14.82 -14.13
N ALA A 77 8.44 13.50 -14.06
CA ALA A 77 9.17 12.55 -14.87
C ALA A 77 8.89 12.74 -16.36
N ILE A 78 7.62 12.93 -16.73
CA ILE A 78 7.21 13.22 -18.11
C ILE A 78 7.74 14.58 -18.56
N ALA A 79 7.70 15.60 -17.70
CA ALA A 79 8.27 16.92 -18.00
C ALA A 79 9.79 16.88 -18.19
N MET A 80 10.48 15.93 -17.57
CA MET A 80 11.90 15.66 -17.84
C MET A 80 12.16 15.28 -19.32
N GLY A 81 11.12 14.79 -20.01
CA GLY A 81 11.09 14.57 -21.45
C GLY A 81 11.45 15.79 -22.29
N PHE A 82 11.20 17.00 -21.81
CA PHE A 82 11.59 18.24 -22.50
C PHE A 82 13.12 18.42 -22.55
N LEU A 83 13.86 17.80 -21.63
CA LEU A 83 15.33 17.81 -21.64
C LEU A 83 15.88 16.67 -22.51
N ILE A 84 15.25 15.49 -22.42
CA ILE A 84 15.63 14.32 -23.21
C ILE A 84 14.37 13.65 -23.78
N SER A 85 14.17 13.71 -25.09
CA SER A 85 12.93 13.23 -25.73
C SER A 85 12.57 11.77 -25.40
N ILE A 86 13.56 10.88 -25.19
CA ILE A 86 13.31 9.48 -24.83
C ILE A 86 12.70 9.31 -23.42
N MET A 87 12.86 10.29 -22.53
CA MET A 87 12.26 10.28 -21.19
C MET A 87 10.75 10.47 -21.23
N PHE A 88 10.17 10.99 -22.32
CA PHE A 88 8.72 10.95 -22.50
C PHE A 88 8.21 9.50 -22.54
N VAL A 89 8.89 8.62 -23.28
CA VAL A 89 8.49 7.22 -23.40
C VAL A 89 8.63 6.52 -22.06
N ILE A 90 9.78 6.68 -21.39
CA ILE A 90 10.02 6.06 -20.09
C ILE A 90 9.05 6.59 -19.02
N GLY A 91 8.86 7.91 -18.93
CA GLY A 91 7.94 8.54 -17.98
C GLY A 91 6.50 8.08 -18.19
N VAL A 92 6.03 7.96 -19.44
CA VAL A 92 4.69 7.44 -19.73
C VAL A 92 4.53 5.97 -19.30
N ILE A 93 5.52 5.12 -19.57
CA ILE A 93 5.47 3.71 -19.15
C ILE A 93 5.38 3.61 -17.62
N PHE A 94 6.20 4.40 -16.90
CA PHE A 94 6.15 4.44 -15.44
C PHE A 94 4.82 5.01 -14.92
N ALA A 95 4.27 6.05 -15.57
CA ALA A 95 2.96 6.59 -15.22
C ALA A 95 1.83 5.56 -15.39
N ILE A 96 1.88 4.74 -16.44
CA ILE A 96 0.93 3.64 -16.65
C ILE A 96 1.09 2.58 -15.56
N LEU A 97 2.32 2.14 -15.28
CA LEU A 97 2.62 1.17 -14.22
C LEU A 97 2.15 1.67 -12.86
N TRP A 98 2.40 2.95 -12.56
CA TRP A 98 1.96 3.62 -11.35
C TRP A 98 0.43 3.64 -11.24
N GLY A 99 -0.26 4.09 -12.29
CA GLY A 99 -1.72 4.15 -12.34
C GLY A 99 -2.35 2.77 -12.15
N MET A 100 -1.80 1.74 -12.79
CA MET A 100 -2.22 0.34 -12.63
C MET A 100 -2.01 -0.13 -11.19
N GLY A 101 -0.83 0.14 -10.60
CA GLY A 101 -0.52 -0.21 -9.22
C GLY A 101 -1.44 0.47 -8.20
N ASP A 102 -1.75 1.76 -8.40
CA ASP A 102 -2.69 2.47 -7.53
C ASP A 102 -4.11 1.92 -7.66
N LEU A 103 -4.61 1.71 -8.89
CA LEU A 103 -5.96 1.20 -9.14
C LEU A 103 -6.16 -0.23 -8.60
N LEU A 104 -5.27 -1.16 -8.94
CA LEU A 104 -5.30 -2.53 -8.43
C LEU A 104 -5.17 -2.54 -6.92
N GLY A 105 -4.29 -1.69 -6.39
CA GLY A 105 -4.13 -1.52 -4.98
C GLY A 105 -5.40 -1.11 -4.25
N ARG A 106 -6.08 -0.07 -4.74
CA ARG A 106 -7.36 0.39 -4.19
C ARG A 106 -8.43 -0.68 -4.27
N LYS A 107 -8.41 -1.51 -5.31
CA LYS A 107 -9.36 -2.63 -5.46
C LYS A 107 -9.09 -3.73 -4.43
N ILE A 108 -7.84 -4.18 -4.31
CA ILE A 108 -7.41 -5.22 -3.36
C ILE A 108 -7.65 -4.78 -1.91
N ASP A 109 -7.32 -3.54 -1.55
CA ASP A 109 -7.52 -3.04 -0.19
C ASP A 109 -9.02 -3.00 0.18
N ARG A 110 -9.91 -2.70 -0.78
CA ARG A 110 -11.37 -2.72 -0.58
C ARG A 110 -11.91 -4.13 -0.39
N GLU A 111 -11.49 -5.07 -1.22
CA GLU A 111 -11.90 -6.47 -1.13
C GLU A 111 -11.42 -7.11 0.19
N ARG A 112 -10.18 -6.83 0.61
CA ARG A 112 -9.66 -7.30 1.90
C ARG A 112 -10.39 -6.69 3.10
N ALA A 113 -10.72 -5.40 3.05
CA ALA A 113 -11.48 -4.76 4.12
C ALA A 113 -12.87 -5.39 4.29
N ALA A 114 -13.55 -5.72 3.18
CA ALA A 114 -14.85 -6.40 3.22
C ALA A 114 -14.75 -7.82 3.79
N ALA A 115 -13.73 -8.58 3.40
CA ALA A 115 -13.50 -9.94 3.91
C ALA A 115 -13.18 -9.96 5.42
N PHE A 116 -12.39 -8.99 5.91
CA PHE A 116 -12.09 -8.85 7.34
C PHE A 116 -13.35 -8.51 8.15
N ALA A 117 -14.20 -7.62 7.64
CA ALA A 117 -15.45 -7.26 8.33
C ALA A 117 -16.43 -8.43 8.42
N GLU A 118 -16.43 -9.36 7.46
CA GLU A 118 -17.27 -10.55 7.53
C GLU A 118 -16.76 -11.57 8.56
N LEU A 119 -15.45 -11.76 8.65
CA LEU A 119 -14.85 -12.64 9.66
C LEU A 119 -15.16 -12.17 11.08
N ASP A 120 -15.07 -10.85 11.31
CA ASP A 120 -15.39 -10.23 12.60
C ASP A 120 -16.86 -10.49 13.02
N ARG A 121 -17.78 -10.51 12.05
CA ARG A 121 -19.19 -10.87 12.30
C ARG A 121 -19.38 -12.35 12.62
N ILE A 122 -18.62 -13.23 11.98
CA ILE A 122 -18.68 -14.67 12.26
C ILE A 122 -18.18 -14.94 13.68
N ILE A 123 -17.04 -14.37 14.04
CA ILE A 123 -16.46 -14.50 15.39
C ILE A 123 -17.43 -13.93 16.44
N ALA A 124 -17.99 -12.74 16.23
CA ALA A 124 -18.95 -12.15 17.17
C ALA A 124 -20.24 -13.00 17.32
N ARG A 125 -20.66 -13.72 16.27
CA ARG A 125 -21.79 -14.65 16.33
C ARG A 125 -21.45 -15.92 17.10
N GLU A 126 -20.25 -16.46 16.91
CA GLU A 126 -19.75 -17.61 17.66
C GLU A 126 -19.64 -17.27 19.15
N GLU A 127 -19.05 -16.14 19.49
CA GLU A 127 -18.94 -15.65 20.88
C GLU A 127 -20.32 -15.48 21.54
N ALA A 128 -21.29 -14.90 20.83
CA ALA A 128 -22.65 -14.74 21.34
C ALA A 128 -23.40 -16.08 21.52
N ALA A 129 -23.15 -17.05 20.65
CA ALA A 129 -23.73 -18.39 20.77
C ALA A 129 -23.11 -19.18 21.93
N GLU A 130 -21.79 -19.06 22.13
CA GLU A 130 -21.07 -19.65 23.25
C GLU A 130 -21.52 -19.03 24.58
N GLN A 131 -21.70 -17.71 24.64
CA GLN A 131 -22.20 -17.01 25.82
C GLN A 131 -23.65 -17.37 26.15
N GLY A 132 -24.52 -17.46 25.14
CA GLY A 132 -25.89 -17.95 25.37
C GLY A 132 -25.91 -19.38 25.91
N ALA A 133 -25.06 -20.27 25.37
CA ALA A 133 -24.96 -21.65 25.84
C ALA A 133 -24.39 -21.76 27.27
N SER A 134 -23.46 -20.86 27.66
CA SER A 134 -22.97 -20.81 29.04
C SER A 134 -24.02 -20.29 30.01
N ASP A 135 -24.78 -19.25 29.64
CA ASP A 135 -25.84 -18.68 30.47
C ASP A 135 -26.98 -19.70 30.68
N ASP A 136 -27.36 -20.43 29.63
CA ASP A 136 -28.36 -21.50 29.71
C ASP A 136 -27.89 -22.67 30.59
N ALA A 137 -26.60 -23.03 30.53
CA ALA A 137 -26.02 -24.06 31.37
C ALA A 137 -25.99 -23.65 32.85
N ASP A 138 -25.56 -22.43 33.16
CA ASP A 138 -25.51 -21.88 34.53
C ASP A 138 -26.92 -21.81 35.14
N ALA A 139 -27.91 -21.32 34.38
CA ALA A 139 -29.31 -21.29 34.80
C ALA A 139 -29.89 -22.70 35.08
N SER A 140 -29.46 -23.70 34.32
CA SER A 140 -29.87 -25.08 34.56
C SER A 140 -29.21 -25.69 35.81
N ASP A 141 -27.95 -25.35 36.10
CA ASP A 141 -27.22 -25.82 37.28
C ASP A 141 -27.74 -25.16 38.57
N ASP A 142 -28.10 -23.87 38.49
CA ASP A 142 -28.78 -23.13 39.55
C ASP A 142 -30.16 -23.74 39.87
N ALA A 143 -30.96 -24.05 38.84
CA ALA A 143 -32.27 -24.67 39.03
C ALA A 143 -32.18 -26.07 39.66
N VAL A 144 -31.17 -26.86 39.28
CA VAL A 144 -30.89 -28.17 39.89
C VAL A 144 -30.41 -28.02 41.34
N SER A 145 -29.61 -27.00 41.65
CA SER A 145 -29.16 -26.69 43.00
C SER A 145 -30.32 -26.25 43.91
N ASP A 146 -31.27 -25.47 43.40
CA ASP A 146 -32.44 -25.01 44.16
C ASP A 146 -33.46 -26.14 44.44
N ASP A 147 -33.69 -27.03 43.47
CA ASP A 147 -34.53 -28.23 43.64
C ASP A 147 -33.93 -29.21 44.67
N SER A 148 -32.60 -29.38 44.65
CA SER A 148 -31.91 -30.24 45.61
C SER A 148 -31.85 -29.65 47.02
N ALA A 149 -31.78 -28.33 47.18
CA ALA A 149 -31.86 -27.65 48.48
C ALA A 149 -33.28 -27.63 49.08
N SER A 150 -34.32 -27.74 48.25
CA SER A 150 -35.73 -27.70 48.67
C SER A 150 -36.29 -29.07 49.09
N ARG A 151 -35.52 -30.15 48.94
CA ARG A 151 -35.92 -31.51 49.37
C ARG A 151 -35.52 -31.74 50.84
N PRO A 152 -36.49 -32.04 51.74
CA PRO A 152 -36.25 -32.19 53.18
C PRO A 152 -35.51 -33.47 53.57
#